data_AF-A0AAU6VQU0-F1
#
_entry.id   AF-A0AAU6VQU0-F1
#
_cell.length_a   1.000
_cell.length_b   1.000
_cell.length_c   1.000
_cell.angle_alpha   90.00
_cell.angle_beta   90.00
_cell.angle_gamma   90.00
#
_symmetry.space_group_name_H-M   'P 1'
#
loop_
_entity.id
_entity.type
_entity.pdbx_description
1 polymer ?
#
loop_
_entity_poly.entity_id
_entity_poly.type
_entity_poly.pdbx_seq_one_letter_code
_entity_poly.pdbx_strand_id
1 'polypeptide(L)'
;MNWLKKIINRKPEAERDPTQSNAYDLIGGDETIRAIAKSFYQQMQTRPDTQELLSIHQAPLAQSEQKLYEFLSGWLGGPQLYQAKYGHPALRARHMPFAVDERMRDQWLLCMRASLEANLKDPEHRKVIFNAIAQLADHMRNQ
;
A
#
# COMPACT_ATOMS: atom_id res chain seq x y z
N MET A 1 -27.02 20.01 -30.65
CA MET A 1 -27.01 20.48 -29.24
C MET A 1 -26.81 19.36 -28.20
N ASN A 2 -25.97 18.33 -28.44
CA ASN A 2 -25.68 17.29 -27.42
C ASN A 2 -24.23 16.75 -27.44
N TRP A 3 -23.41 17.18 -28.40
CA TRP A 3 -22.01 16.74 -28.51
C TRP A 3 -21.06 17.52 -27.57
N LEU A 4 -21.31 18.82 -27.38
CA LEU A 4 -20.52 19.67 -26.47
C LEU A 4 -20.62 19.25 -25.00
N LYS A 5 -21.76 18.67 -24.56
CA LYS A 5 -21.94 18.16 -23.19
C LYS A 5 -21.07 16.93 -22.86
N LYS A 6 -20.65 16.15 -23.87
CA LYS A 6 -19.79 14.97 -23.68
C LYS A 6 -18.31 15.33 -23.45
N ILE A 7 -17.86 16.49 -23.94
CA ILE A 7 -16.49 16.99 -23.71
C ILE A 7 -16.40 17.68 -22.34
N ILE A 8 -17.49 18.29 -21.88
CA ILE A 8 -17.57 19.00 -20.59
C ILE A 8 -17.78 18.03 -19.41
N ASN A 9 -18.19 16.78 -19.66
CA ASN A 9 -18.41 15.78 -18.62
C ASN A 9 -17.22 14.83 -18.46
N ARG A 10 -15.99 15.35 -18.50
CA ARG A 10 -14.90 14.74 -17.74
C ARG A 10 -15.25 14.99 -16.28
N LYS A 11 -15.74 13.99 -15.56
CA LYS A 11 -15.52 13.99 -14.11
C LYS A 11 -14.00 14.01 -13.96
N PRO A 12 -13.39 15.06 -13.39
CA PRO A 12 -12.02 14.89 -12.95
C PRO A 12 -12.08 13.76 -11.93
N GLU A 13 -11.37 12.69 -12.25
CA GLU A 13 -10.98 11.67 -11.29
C GLU A 13 -10.48 12.43 -10.06
N ALA A 14 -11.26 12.38 -8.97
CA ALA A 14 -11.29 13.38 -7.90
C ALA A 14 -9.95 14.09 -7.71
N GLU A 15 -9.82 15.30 -8.27
CA GLU A 15 -8.63 16.12 -8.05
C GLU A 15 -8.55 16.37 -6.55
N ARG A 16 -7.49 15.83 -5.93
CA ARG A 16 -7.17 16.03 -4.52
C ARG A 16 -7.24 17.51 -4.20
N ASP A 17 -7.89 17.86 -3.10
CA ASP A 17 -7.74 19.18 -2.47
C ASP A 17 -6.40 19.19 -1.72
N PRO A 18 -5.36 19.90 -2.20
CA PRO A 18 -4.06 19.94 -1.55
C PRO A 18 -4.08 20.70 -0.22
N THR A 19 -5.19 21.36 0.13
CA THR A 19 -5.33 22.15 1.36
C THR A 19 -5.83 21.34 2.56
N GLN A 20 -6.39 20.14 2.35
CA GLN A 20 -6.72 19.21 3.42
C GLN A 20 -5.55 18.25 3.70
N SER A 21 -4.91 18.44 4.86
CA SER A 21 -3.86 17.54 5.33
C SER A 21 -4.43 16.15 5.59
N ASN A 22 -3.85 15.15 4.94
CA ASN A 22 -4.17 13.73 5.08
C ASN A 22 -2.95 12.97 5.62
N ALA A 23 -3.12 11.67 5.91
CA ALA A 23 -2.04 10.85 6.45
C ALA A 23 -0.80 10.86 5.55
N TYR A 24 -0.96 10.88 4.22
CA TYR A 24 0.14 10.98 3.27
C TYR A 24 0.95 12.27 3.44
N ASP A 25 0.30 13.42 3.58
CA ASP A 25 1.01 14.70 3.80
C ASP A 25 1.70 14.75 5.17
N LEU A 26 1.02 14.27 6.22
CA LEU A 26 1.51 14.29 7.59
C LEU A 26 2.79 13.48 7.80
N ILE A 27 3.00 12.43 7.00
CA ILE A 27 4.19 11.58 7.12
C ILE A 27 5.31 11.97 6.17
N GLY A 28 5.15 13.00 5.33
CA GLY A 28 6.19 13.46 4.39
C GLY A 28 6.02 12.96 2.95
N GLY A 29 4.83 12.52 2.57
CA GLY A 29 4.43 12.31 1.17
C GLY A 29 5.24 11.28 0.40
N ASP A 30 5.46 11.56 -0.89
CA ASP A 30 5.95 10.61 -1.91
C ASP A 30 7.24 9.90 -1.49
N GLU A 31 8.23 10.68 -1.04
CA GLU A 31 9.54 10.17 -0.63
C GLU A 31 9.42 9.17 0.52
N THR A 32 8.55 9.47 1.49
CA THR A 32 8.32 8.60 2.64
C THR A 32 7.60 7.32 2.23
N ILE A 33 6.58 7.39 1.36
CA ILE A 33 5.89 6.18 0.86
C ILE A 33 6.85 5.29 0.08
N ARG A 34 7.70 5.87 -0.78
CA ARG A 34 8.73 5.11 -1.51
C ARG A 34 9.70 4.42 -0.55
N ALA A 35 10.17 5.14 0.47
CA ALA A 35 11.09 4.59 1.46
C ALA A 35 10.44 3.45 2.27
N ILE A 36 9.16 3.58 2.63
CA ILE A 36 8.39 2.52 3.30
C ILE A 36 8.24 1.29 2.40
N ALA A 37 7.83 1.45 1.14
CA ALA A 37 7.65 0.33 0.23
C ALA A 37 8.97 -0.41 -0.03
N LYS A 38 10.05 0.33 -0.25
CA LYS A 38 11.40 -0.22 -0.42
C LYS A 38 11.87 -0.97 0.82
N SER A 39 11.78 -0.34 2.00
CA SER A 39 12.19 -0.95 3.26
C SER A 39 11.37 -2.20 3.57
N PHE A 40 10.07 -2.21 3.27
CA PHE A 40 9.20 -3.38 3.42
C PHE A 40 9.75 -4.61 2.68
N TYR A 41 10.10 -4.49 1.39
CA TYR A 41 10.67 -5.61 0.64
C TYR A 41 12.12 -5.93 1.03
N GLN A 42 12.88 -4.96 1.55
CA GLN A 42 14.19 -5.24 2.15
C GLN A 42 14.07 -6.08 3.42
N GLN A 43 13.10 -5.78 4.29
CA GLN A 43 12.81 -6.58 5.48
C GLN A 43 12.40 -8.00 5.09
N MET A 44 11.52 -8.16 4.11
CA MET A 44 11.08 -9.47 3.62
C MET A 44 12.23 -10.34 3.09
N GLN A 45 13.21 -9.73 2.42
CA GLN A 45 14.37 -10.44 1.87
C GLN A 45 15.43 -10.82 2.91
N THR A 46 15.63 -9.96 3.92
CA THR A 46 16.77 -10.08 4.84
C THR A 46 16.45 -10.86 6.10
N ARG A 47 15.17 -10.98 6.47
CA ARG A 47 14.79 -11.67 7.70
C ARG A 47 14.59 -13.17 7.49
N PRO A 48 15.13 -14.03 8.38
CA PRO A 48 14.88 -15.48 8.33
C PRO A 48 13.42 -15.86 8.60
N ASP A 49 12.70 -15.06 9.39
CA ASP A 49 11.31 -15.32 9.78
C ASP A 49 10.28 -14.94 8.71
N THR A 50 10.70 -14.41 7.55
CA THR A 50 9.83 -14.01 6.44
C THR A 50 10.02 -14.84 5.17
N GLN A 51 10.77 -15.95 5.25
CA GLN A 51 11.14 -16.74 4.06
C GLN A 51 9.96 -17.45 3.42
N GLU A 52 8.97 -17.88 4.21
CA GLU A 52 7.75 -18.51 3.70
C GLU A 52 6.93 -17.49 2.89
N LEU A 53 6.74 -16.26 3.43
CA LEU A 53 6.12 -15.16 2.70
C LEU A 53 6.91 -14.76 1.45
N LEU A 54 8.24 -14.70 1.53
CA LEU A 54 9.09 -14.38 0.39
C LEU A 54 8.92 -15.40 -0.74
N SER A 55 8.77 -16.69 -0.40
CA SER A 55 8.69 -17.78 -1.37
C SER A 55 7.47 -17.69 -2.31
N ILE A 56 6.40 -17.02 -1.89
CA ILE A 56 5.20 -16.80 -2.72
C ILE A 56 5.28 -15.52 -3.57
N HIS A 57 6.32 -14.70 -3.40
CA HIS A 57 6.54 -13.50 -4.21
C HIS A 57 7.43 -13.81 -5.41
N GLN A 58 6.94 -13.48 -6.62
CA GLN A 58 7.72 -13.63 -7.84
C GLN A 58 8.90 -12.65 -7.88
N ALA A 59 10.09 -13.18 -8.14
CA ALA A 59 11.28 -12.37 -8.43
C ALA A 59 11.27 -11.85 -9.89
N PRO A 60 11.81 -10.65 -10.17
CA PRO A 60 12.33 -9.68 -9.20
C PRO A 60 11.22 -8.91 -8.47
N LEU A 61 11.47 -8.56 -7.20
CA LEU A 61 10.47 -7.92 -6.32
C LEU A 61 10.13 -6.48 -6.70
N ALA A 62 10.90 -5.84 -7.59
CA ALA A 62 10.73 -4.45 -7.97
C ALA A 62 9.30 -4.11 -8.45
N GLN A 63 8.62 -5.04 -9.12
CA GLN A 63 7.24 -4.83 -9.55
C GLN A 63 6.25 -4.85 -8.38
N SER A 64 6.45 -5.75 -7.43
CA SER A 64 5.63 -5.86 -6.22
C SER A 64 5.87 -4.67 -5.28
N GLU A 65 7.11 -4.19 -5.19
CA GLU A 65 7.49 -2.94 -4.53
C GLU A 65 6.77 -1.73 -5.13
N GLN A 66 6.84 -1.58 -6.46
CA GLN A 66 6.19 -0.47 -7.15
C GLN A 66 4.67 -0.49 -6.92
N LYS A 67 4.03 -1.66 -6.97
CA LYS A 67 2.59 -1.79 -6.69
C LYS A 67 2.23 -1.44 -5.25
N LEU A 68 3.06 -1.82 -4.28
CA LEU A 68 2.84 -1.46 -2.87
C LEU A 68 2.98 0.05 -2.66
N TYR A 69 4.00 0.68 -3.24
CA TYR A 69 4.15 2.14 -3.25
C TYR A 69 2.92 2.84 -3.86
N GLU A 70 2.50 2.41 -5.06
CA GLU A 70 1.36 2.97 -5.77
C GLU A 70 0.06 2.82 -4.95
N PHE A 71 -0.08 1.69 -4.25
CA PHE A 71 -1.22 1.42 -3.37
C PHE A 71 -1.21 2.32 -2.13
N LEU A 72 -0.09 2.35 -1.39
CA LEU A 72 0.04 3.14 -0.16
C LEU A 72 -0.11 4.64 -0.41
N SER A 73 0.34 5.13 -1.57
CA SER A 73 0.14 6.51 -2.01
C SER A 73 -1.35 6.89 -1.96
N GLY A 74 -2.20 6.16 -2.67
CA GLY A 74 -3.64 6.44 -2.67
C GLY A 74 -4.33 6.08 -1.35
N TRP A 75 -3.95 4.97 -0.73
CA TRP A 75 -4.57 4.48 0.51
C TRP A 75 -4.42 5.46 1.69
N LEU A 76 -3.32 6.21 1.75
CA LEU A 76 -3.08 7.24 2.77
C LEU A 76 -3.57 8.64 2.38
N GLY A 77 -4.25 8.78 1.23
CA GLY A 77 -4.83 10.05 0.77
C GLY A 77 -3.93 10.88 -0.16
N GLY A 78 -2.84 10.30 -0.66
CA GLY A 78 -2.01 10.87 -1.72
C GLY A 78 -2.60 10.62 -3.12
N PRO A 79 -1.78 10.75 -4.19
CA PRO A 79 -2.22 10.47 -5.54
C PRO A 79 -2.71 9.01 -5.71
N GLN A 80 -3.81 8.82 -6.45
CA GLN A 80 -4.46 7.53 -6.70
C GLN A 80 -3.71 6.66 -7.74
N LEU A 81 -2.39 6.50 -7.58
CA LEU A 81 -1.50 5.87 -8.55
C LEU A 81 -1.88 4.43 -8.89
N TYR A 82 -2.23 3.63 -7.87
CA TYR A 82 -2.66 2.25 -8.09
C TYR A 82 -3.96 2.20 -8.89
N GLN A 83 -4.94 3.01 -8.53
CA GLN A 83 -6.25 3.00 -9.17
C GLN A 83 -6.17 3.48 -10.62
N ALA A 84 -5.38 4.52 -10.89
CA ALA A 84 -5.16 5.03 -12.25
C ALA A 84 -4.56 3.97 -13.19
N LYS A 85 -3.73 3.06 -12.65
CA LYS A 85 -3.00 2.05 -13.44
C LYS A 85 -3.67 0.68 -13.49
N TYR A 86 -4.32 0.26 -12.41
CA TYR A 86 -4.87 -1.10 -12.27
C TYR A 86 -6.37 -1.14 -12.01
N GLY A 87 -7.05 0.02 -11.93
CA GLY A 87 -8.45 0.12 -11.58
C GLY A 87 -8.72 -0.11 -10.09
N HIS A 88 -9.97 -0.44 -9.75
CA HIS A 88 -10.37 -0.64 -8.36
C HIS A 88 -9.45 -1.64 -7.62
N PRO A 89 -9.00 -1.35 -6.38
CA PRO A 89 -8.05 -2.20 -5.69
C PRO A 89 -8.49 -3.65 -5.53
N ALA A 90 -9.75 -3.87 -5.11
CA ALA A 90 -10.35 -5.21 -4.94
C ALA A 90 -9.37 -6.22 -4.29
N LEU A 91 -8.70 -5.77 -3.22
CA LEU A 91 -7.47 -6.41 -2.71
C LEU A 91 -7.67 -7.89 -2.39
N ARG A 92 -8.74 -8.25 -1.67
CA ARG A 92 -9.01 -9.65 -1.31
C ARG A 92 -9.09 -10.54 -2.55
N ALA A 93 -9.82 -10.11 -3.59
CA ALA A 93 -9.93 -10.86 -4.84
C ALA A 93 -8.57 -11.06 -5.53
N ARG A 94 -7.68 -10.05 -5.47
CA ARG A 94 -6.31 -10.15 -6.00
C ARG A 94 -5.39 -11.05 -5.16
N HIS A 95 -5.73 -11.30 -3.89
CA HIS A 95 -4.98 -12.19 -3.00
C HIS A 95 -5.55 -13.63 -2.97
N MET A 96 -6.75 -13.88 -3.51
CA MET A 96 -7.34 -15.23 -3.62
C MET A 96 -6.49 -16.29 -4.34
N PRO A 97 -5.63 -15.96 -5.33
CA PRO A 97 -4.76 -16.95 -5.95
C PRO A 97 -3.66 -17.51 -5.02
N PHE A 98 -3.45 -16.90 -3.84
CA PHE A 98 -2.41 -17.30 -2.89
C PHE A 98 -3.05 -17.84 -1.61
N ALA A 99 -2.39 -18.83 -0.99
CA ALA A 99 -2.74 -19.29 0.34
C ALA A 99 -2.28 -18.25 1.38
N VAL A 100 -3.21 -17.47 1.92
CA VAL A 100 -2.93 -16.44 2.93
C VAL A 100 -3.54 -16.87 4.25
N ASP A 101 -2.74 -17.56 5.06
CA ASP A 101 -3.11 -17.96 6.42
C ASP A 101 -2.58 -16.96 7.46
N GLU A 102 -2.73 -17.32 8.73
CA GLU A 102 -2.27 -16.50 9.86
C GLU A 102 -0.75 -16.22 9.82
N ARG A 103 0.06 -17.22 9.46
CA ARG A 103 1.52 -17.06 9.39
C ARG A 103 1.90 -16.07 8.29
N MET A 104 1.26 -16.14 7.13
CA MET A 104 1.53 -15.22 6.01
C MET A 104 1.22 -13.77 6.37
N ARG A 105 0.08 -13.55 7.03
CA ARG A 105 -0.30 -12.23 7.56
C ARG A 105 0.74 -11.72 8.55
N ASP A 106 1.18 -12.55 9.49
CA ASP A 106 2.11 -12.12 10.54
C ASP A 106 3.50 -11.78 10.00
N GLN A 107 4.02 -12.58 9.07
CA GLN A 107 5.28 -12.27 8.38
C GLN A 107 5.18 -10.96 7.59
N TRP A 108 4.02 -10.69 6.98
CA TRP A 108 3.78 -9.45 6.25
C TRP A 108 3.75 -8.24 7.19
N LEU A 109 3.04 -8.38 8.32
CA LEU A 109 2.95 -7.32 9.33
C LEU A 109 4.28 -7.07 10.04
N LEU A 110 5.12 -8.09 10.19
CA LEU A 110 6.48 -7.95 10.71
C LEU A 110 7.32 -7.04 9.80
N CYS A 111 7.27 -7.26 8.49
CA CYS A 111 7.94 -6.41 7.50
C CYS A 111 7.41 -4.97 7.53
N MET A 112 6.09 -4.81 7.59
CA MET A 112 5.46 -3.48 7.60
C MET A 112 5.80 -2.70 8.87
N ARG A 113 5.76 -3.34 10.05
CA ARG A 113 6.14 -2.72 11.32
C ARG A 113 7.56 -2.19 11.28
N ALA A 114 8.52 -3.04 10.90
CA ALA A 114 9.93 -2.66 10.81
C ALA A 114 10.15 -1.53 9.78
N SER A 115 9.41 -1.53 8.67
CA SER A 115 9.47 -0.47 7.67
C SER A 115 8.96 0.87 8.20
N LEU A 116 7.84 0.88 8.93
CA LEU A 116 7.30 2.09 9.55
C LEU A 116 8.24 2.63 10.63
N GLU A 117 8.83 1.75 11.46
CA GLU A 117 9.80 2.13 12.48
C GLU A 117 11.05 2.80 11.89
N ALA A 118 11.54 2.30 10.75
CA ALA A 118 12.72 2.84 10.08
C ALA A 118 12.48 4.19 9.39
N ASN A 119 11.25 4.46 8.90
CA ASN A 119 10.99 5.59 8.00
C ASN A 119 10.13 6.71 8.59
N LEU A 120 9.36 6.45 9.66
CA LEU A 120 8.55 7.46 10.32
C LEU A 120 9.19 7.85 11.63
N LYS A 121 9.22 9.14 11.98
CA LYS A 121 9.79 9.60 13.26
C LYS A 121 8.81 9.54 14.42
N ASP A 122 7.56 9.90 14.16
CA ASP A 122 6.51 10.00 15.17
C ASP A 122 5.95 8.60 15.53
N PRO A 123 6.07 8.14 16.79
CA PRO A 123 5.51 6.87 17.23
C PRO A 123 3.99 6.75 17.07
N GLU A 124 3.25 7.86 17.19
CA GLU A 124 1.80 7.84 17.05
C GLU A 124 1.39 7.64 15.59
N HIS A 125 2.08 8.29 14.64
CA HIS A 125 1.88 8.02 13.21
C HIS A 125 2.14 6.54 12.87
N ARG A 126 3.24 5.97 13.37
CA ARG A 126 3.54 4.53 13.18
C ARG A 126 2.39 3.66 13.70
N LYS A 127 1.93 3.93 14.92
CA LYS A 127 0.89 3.14 15.60
C LYS A 127 -0.44 3.20 14.86
N VAL A 128 -0.90 4.39 14.49
CA VAL A 128 -2.17 4.57 13.78
C VAL A 128 -2.16 3.88 12.42
N ILE A 129 -1.09 4.08 11.63
CA ILE A 129 -0.94 3.47 10.31
C ILE A 129 -0.83 1.95 10.44
N PHE A 130 -0.03 1.46 11.40
CA PHE A 130 0.12 0.03 11.64
C PHE A 130 -1.20 -0.64 12.03
N ASN A 131 -1.98 -0.03 12.91
CA ASN A 131 -3.28 -0.59 13.31
C ASN A 131 -4.26 -0.66 12.14
N ALA A 132 -4.30 0.39 11.30
CA ALA A 132 -5.16 0.41 10.13
C ALA A 132 -4.74 -0.64 9.08
N ILE A 133 -3.45 -0.75 8.78
CA ILE A 133 -2.96 -1.73 7.79
C ILE A 133 -3.05 -3.16 8.32
N ALA A 134 -2.95 -3.37 9.65
CA ALA A 134 -3.14 -4.68 10.27
C ALA A 134 -4.55 -5.22 10.10
N GLN A 135 -5.57 -4.37 10.24
CA GLN A 135 -6.96 -4.76 9.95
C GLN A 135 -7.14 -5.14 8.48
N LEU A 136 -6.52 -4.38 7.57
CA LEU A 136 -6.56 -4.69 6.14
C LEU A 136 -5.85 -6.00 5.81
N ALA A 137 -4.67 -6.24 6.40
CA ALA A 137 -3.92 -7.48 6.24
C ALA A 137 -4.70 -8.69 6.76
N ASP A 138 -5.37 -8.56 7.90
CA ASP A 138 -6.23 -9.63 8.43
C ASP A 138 -7.39 -9.94 7.47
N HIS A 139 -7.97 -8.91 6.85
CA HIS A 139 -8.99 -9.07 5.80
C HIS A 139 -8.47 -9.77 4.53
N MET A 140 -7.16 -9.89 4.31
CA MET A 140 -6.60 -10.63 3.16
C MET A 140 -6.58 -12.14 3.39
N ARG A 141 -6.66 -12.61 4.63
CA ARG A 141 -6.59 -14.05 4.94
C ARG A 141 -7.72 -14.82 4.28
N ASN A 142 -7.38 -15.93 3.64
CA ASN A 142 -8.31 -16.78 2.91
C ASN A 142 -8.19 -18.26 3.27
N GLN A 143 -7.45 -18.55 4.35
CA GLN A 143 -7.30 -19.86 4.99
C GLN A 143 -7.31 -19.68 6.51
#